data_AF-G9QKH1-F1
#
_entry.id   AF-G9QKH1-F1
#
_cell.length_a   1.000
_cell.length_b   1.000
_cell.length_c   1.000
_cell.angle_alpha   90.00
_cell.angle_beta   90.00
_cell.angle_gamma   90.00
#
_symmetry.space_group_name_H-M   'P 1'
#
loop_
_entity.id
_entity.type
_entity.pdbx_description
1 polymer ?
#
loop_
_entity_poly.entity_id
_entity_poly.type
_entity_poly.pdbx_seq_one_letter_code
_entity_poly.pdbx_strand_id
1 'polypeptide(L)'
;MNIQQHLTTNSLTWKEIELDLFRALQNAFTELFTALLEDIDRQLAETRDKRRYHLKDKRRTTIQTLFGEVTFERNYYLDREQNRYTFLLDSFLAFDGSQSISPCLEETAMGLAVECSSYRKAAHTLAQMVGYPVMSH
;
A
#
# COMPACT_ATOMS: atom_id res chain seq x y z
N MET A 1 -20.16 -0.18 1.40
CA MET A 1 -20.55 0.84 0.40
C MET A 1 -21.77 0.30 -0.38
N ASN A 2 -22.91 0.99 -0.37
CA ASN A 2 -24.18 0.51 -0.96
C ASN A 2 -24.24 0.81 -2.47
N ILE A 3 -23.77 -0.13 -3.29
CA ILE A 3 -23.73 0.00 -4.76
C ILE A 3 -25.12 0.25 -5.36
N GLN A 4 -26.19 -0.15 -4.67
CA GLN A 4 -27.57 -0.03 -5.15
C GLN A 4 -28.10 1.42 -5.20
N GLN A 5 -27.55 2.35 -4.41
CA GLN A 5 -28.10 3.72 -4.34
C GLN A 5 -27.66 4.63 -5.50
N HIS A 6 -26.65 4.24 -6.28
CA HIS A 6 -26.16 5.03 -7.42
C HIS A 6 -26.87 4.70 -8.75
N LEU A 7 -27.69 3.64 -8.80
CA LEU A 7 -28.33 3.17 -10.04
C LEU A 7 -29.61 3.94 -10.43
N THR A 8 -30.03 4.93 -9.64
CA THR A 8 -31.31 5.66 -9.80
C THR A 8 -31.15 7.06 -10.40
N THR A 9 -30.15 7.29 -11.26
CA THR A 9 -30.06 8.54 -12.02
C THR A 9 -29.89 8.24 -13.49
N ASN A 10 -30.82 8.78 -14.28
CA ASN A 10 -30.97 8.61 -15.71
C ASN A 10 -29.81 9.26 -16.50
N SER A 11 -28.61 8.66 -16.45
CA SER A 11 -27.50 8.77 -17.42
C SER A 11 -26.23 8.05 -16.93
N LEU A 12 -26.30 6.78 -16.54
CA LEU A 12 -25.09 5.98 -16.27
C LEU A 12 -24.53 5.45 -17.59
N THR A 13 -23.43 6.02 -18.04
CA THR A 13 -22.68 5.54 -19.20
C THR A 13 -21.87 4.29 -18.84
N TRP A 14 -21.55 3.46 -19.84
CA TRP A 14 -20.67 2.30 -19.67
C TRP A 14 -19.39 2.67 -18.91
N LYS A 15 -18.78 3.79 -19.30
CA LYS A 15 -17.56 4.32 -18.70
C LYS A 15 -17.71 4.61 -17.20
N GLU A 16 -18.83 5.18 -16.79
CA GLU A 16 -19.07 5.52 -15.37
C GLU A 16 -19.25 4.25 -14.53
N ILE A 17 -20.00 3.27 -15.04
CA ILE A 17 -20.18 1.97 -14.37
C ILE A 17 -18.82 1.28 -14.19
N GLU A 18 -17.99 1.25 -15.23
CA GLU A 18 -16.67 0.63 -15.19
C GLU A 18 -15.73 1.31 -14.18
N LEU A 19 -15.69 2.65 -14.17
CA LEU A 19 -14.88 3.42 -13.23
C LEU A 19 -15.35 3.23 -11.78
N ASP A 20 -16.65 3.18 -11.54
CA ASP A 20 -17.20 2.99 -10.19
C ASP A 20 -16.91 1.57 -9.68
N LEU A 21 -17.03 0.55 -10.53
CA LEU A 21 -16.64 -0.82 -10.20
C LEU A 21 -15.14 -0.94 -9.94
N PHE A 22 -14.30 -0.29 -10.75
CA PHE A 22 -12.86 -0.28 -10.55
C PHE A 22 -12.47 0.36 -9.21
N ARG A 23 -13.10 1.48 -8.84
CA ARG A 23 -12.90 2.10 -7.51
C ARG A 23 -13.37 1.21 -6.37
N ALA A 24 -14.51 0.53 -6.53
CA ALA A 24 -15.00 -0.41 -5.54
C ALA A 24 -14.03 -1.59 -5.35
N LEU A 25 -13.44 -2.09 -6.44
CA LEU A 25 -12.40 -3.11 -6.43
C LEU A 25 -11.16 -2.62 -5.68
N GLN A 26 -10.64 -1.44 -6.02
CA GLN A 26 -9.48 -0.81 -5.37
C GLN A 26 -9.67 -0.69 -3.85
N ASN A 27 -10.84 -0.21 -3.41
CA ASN A 27 -11.16 -0.11 -1.99
C ASN A 27 -11.16 -1.48 -1.29
N ALA A 28 -11.83 -2.48 -1.88
CA ALA A 28 -11.88 -3.82 -1.33
C ALA A 28 -10.49 -4.48 -1.24
N PHE A 29 -9.65 -4.27 -2.26
CA PHE A 29 -8.27 -4.77 -2.26
C PHE A 29 -7.39 -4.05 -1.24
N THR A 30 -7.57 -2.75 -1.04
CA THR A 30 -6.85 -1.98 -0.03
C THR A 30 -7.15 -2.50 1.39
N GLU A 31 -8.44 -2.75 1.68
CA GLU A 31 -8.87 -3.33 2.96
C GLU A 31 -8.31 -4.76 3.16
N LEU A 32 -8.43 -5.59 2.13
CA LEU A 32 -7.91 -6.97 2.17
C LEU A 32 -6.39 -7.00 2.39
N PHE A 33 -5.65 -6.16 1.67
CA PHE A 33 -4.20 -6.11 1.77
C PHE A 33 -3.74 -5.56 3.12
N THR A 34 -4.44 -4.57 3.67
CA THR A 34 -4.22 -4.07 5.04
C THR A 34 -4.35 -5.21 6.05
N ALA A 35 -5.47 -5.96 5.98
CA ALA A 35 -5.71 -7.09 6.89
C ALA A 35 -4.64 -8.19 6.75
N LEU A 36 -4.19 -8.47 5.52
CA LEU A 36 -3.11 -9.43 5.26
C LEU A 36 -1.79 -9.00 5.91
N LEU A 37 -1.40 -7.73 5.77
CA LEU A 37 -0.17 -7.20 6.36
C LEU A 37 -0.20 -7.27 7.89
N GLU A 38 -1.33 -6.92 8.50
CA GLU A 38 -1.50 -7.00 9.95
C GLU A 38 -1.52 -8.44 10.47
N ASP A 39 -2.06 -9.40 9.69
CA ASP A 39 -2.03 -10.80 10.05
C ASP A 39 -0.60 -11.37 9.97
N ILE A 40 0.16 -11.03 8.92
CA ILE A 40 1.58 -11.39 8.81
C ILE A 40 2.36 -10.80 9.99
N ASP A 41 2.15 -9.52 10.34
CA ASP A 41 2.83 -8.88 11.47
C ASP A 41 2.48 -9.57 12.81
N ARG A 42 1.23 -10.01 12.98
CA ARG A 42 0.81 -10.79 14.15
C ARG A 42 1.49 -12.16 14.21
N GLN A 43 1.53 -12.89 13.10
CA GLN A 43 2.21 -14.19 13.03
C GLN A 43 3.71 -14.05 13.33
N LEU A 44 4.36 -13.01 12.81
CA LEU A 44 5.75 -12.69 13.13
C LEU A 44 5.92 -12.36 14.61
N ALA A 45 4.99 -11.63 15.22
CA ALA A 45 5.05 -11.29 16.64
C ALA A 45 4.90 -12.52 17.56
N GLU A 46 4.12 -13.52 17.14
CA GLU A 46 3.92 -14.78 17.86
C GLU A 46 5.10 -15.73 17.74
N THR A 47 5.66 -15.84 16.53
CA THR A 47 6.75 -16.78 16.19
C THR A 47 8.14 -16.23 16.50
N ARG A 48 8.29 -14.93 16.78
CA ARG A 48 9.60 -14.31 17.02
C ARG A 48 10.36 -14.95 18.19
N ASP A 49 11.68 -14.90 18.09
CA ASP A 49 12.54 -15.13 19.25
C ASP A 49 12.40 -13.98 20.26
N LYS A 50 11.66 -14.23 21.34
CA LYS A 50 11.39 -13.26 22.42
C LYS A 50 12.64 -12.89 23.22
N ARG A 51 13.71 -13.69 23.17
CA ARG A 51 14.99 -13.37 23.83
C ARG A 51 15.76 -12.31 23.05
N ARG A 52 15.76 -12.43 21.72
CA ARG A 52 16.42 -11.51 20.80
C ARG A 52 15.58 -10.26 20.52
N TYR A 53 14.32 -10.43 20.14
CA TYR A 53 13.44 -9.35 19.69
C TYR A 53 12.47 -8.93 20.79
N HIS A 54 12.74 -7.77 21.38
CA HIS A 54 11.88 -7.17 22.38
C HIS A 54 10.93 -6.16 21.74
N LEU A 55 9.62 -6.40 21.85
CA LEU A 55 8.59 -5.47 21.38
C LEU A 55 8.68 -4.17 22.18
N LYS A 56 8.82 -3.04 21.47
CA LYS A 56 8.90 -1.71 22.06
C LYS A 56 7.63 -0.92 21.87
N ASP A 57 7.07 -0.95 20.66
CA ASP A 57 5.94 -0.13 20.29
C ASP A 57 5.24 -0.69 19.04
N LYS A 58 4.12 -0.09 18.66
CA LYS A 58 3.51 -0.23 17.33
C LYS A 58 3.62 1.09 16.59
N ARG A 59 3.96 1.03 15.30
CA ARG A 59 4.06 2.21 14.46
C ARG A 59 3.15 2.08 13.26
N ARG A 60 2.33 3.11 13.06
CA ARG A 60 1.49 3.27 11.88
C ARG A 60 2.33 3.72 10.69
N THR A 61 2.10 3.13 9.53
CA THR A 61 2.73 3.54 8.27
C THR A 61 1.68 3.56 7.15
N THR A 62 1.92 4.39 6.13
CA THR A 62 1.08 4.48 4.93
C THR A 62 1.96 4.28 3.71
N ILE A 63 1.58 3.36 2.84
CA ILE A 63 2.29 3.03 1.61
C ILE A 63 1.37 3.27 0.42
N GLN A 64 1.85 4.00 -0.59
CA GLN A 64 1.16 4.16 -1.87
C GLN A 64 1.35 2.91 -2.73
N THR A 65 0.25 2.32 -3.20
CA THR A 65 0.23 1.09 -4.02
C THR A 65 -0.53 1.29 -5.33
N LEU A 66 -0.47 0.34 -6.26
CA LEU A 66 -1.22 0.43 -7.53
C LEU A 66 -2.75 0.51 -7.38
N PHE A 67 -3.28 0.16 -6.21
CA PHE A 67 -4.72 0.09 -5.97
C PHE A 67 -5.20 1.03 -4.85
N GLY A 68 -4.32 1.85 -4.28
CA GLY A 68 -4.70 2.75 -3.19
C GLY A 68 -3.57 3.01 -2.21
N GLU A 69 -3.81 3.95 -1.29
CA GLU A 69 -2.98 4.11 -0.10
C GLU A 69 -3.36 3.05 0.94
N VAL A 70 -2.39 2.24 1.33
CA VAL A 70 -2.56 1.18 2.32
C VAL A 70 -1.96 1.66 3.62
N THR A 71 -2.79 1.79 4.66
CA THR A 71 -2.36 2.23 5.99
C THR A 71 -2.54 1.09 6.99
N PHE A 72 -1.45 0.71 7.67
CA PHE A 72 -1.45 -0.38 8.64
C PHE A 72 -0.51 -0.09 9.81
N GLU A 73 -0.68 -0.84 10.90
CA GLU A 73 0.24 -0.81 12.03
C GLU A 73 1.19 -2.00 12.00
N ARG A 74 2.48 -1.75 12.26
CA ARG A 74 3.51 -2.78 12.38
C ARG A 74 4.25 -2.72 13.70
N ASN A 75 4.70 -3.86 14.19
CA ASN A 75 5.41 -3.96 15.45
C ASN A 75 6.86 -3.47 15.35
N TYR A 76 7.27 -2.64 16.30
CA TYR A 76 8.62 -2.07 16.41
C TYR A 76 9.43 -2.79 17.48
N TYR A 77 10.59 -3.31 17.08
CA TYR A 77 11.42 -4.18 17.90
C TYR A 77 12.77 -3.56 18.22
N LEU A 78 13.30 -3.89 19.40
CA LEU A 78 14.72 -3.79 19.70
C LEU A 78 15.35 -5.18 19.51
N ASP A 79 16.25 -5.31 18.54
CA ASP A 79 17.13 -6.45 18.38
C ASP A 79 18.28 -6.31 19.40
N ARG A 80 18.28 -7.18 20.40
CA ARG A 80 19.27 -7.15 21.49
C ARG A 80 20.64 -7.68 21.09
N GLU A 81 20.73 -8.48 20.02
CA GLU A 81 22.02 -9.01 19.55
C GLU A 81 22.79 -7.95 18.76
N GLN A 82 22.07 -7.23 17.90
CA GLN A 82 22.67 -6.18 17.06
C GLN A 82 22.50 -4.78 17.64
N ASN A 83 21.85 -4.68 18.80
CA ASN A 83 21.52 -3.44 19.51
C ASN A 83 20.90 -2.37 18.59
N ARG A 84 20.01 -2.78 17.68
CA ARG A 84 19.37 -1.91 16.69
C ARG A 84 17.86 -2.05 16.73
N TYR A 85 17.17 -1.02 16.28
CA TYR A 85 15.73 -1.09 16.13
C TYR A 85 15.36 -1.61 14.74
N THR A 86 14.33 -2.45 14.69
CA THR A 86 13.92 -3.10 13.44
C THR A 86 12.43 -3.38 13.40
N PHE A 87 11.91 -3.52 12.19
CA PHE A 87 10.58 -4.05 11.90
C PHE A 87 10.76 -5.43 11.28
N LEU A 88 10.20 -6.47 11.93
CA LEU A 88 10.29 -7.84 11.40
C LEU A 88 9.52 -7.98 10.09
N LEU A 89 8.38 -7.28 9.97
CA LEU A 89 7.57 -7.26 8.77
C LEU A 89 8.35 -6.74 7.55
N ASP A 90 9.07 -5.64 7.70
CA ASP A 90 9.90 -5.04 6.63
C ASP A 90 10.97 -6.02 6.14
N SER A 91 11.64 -6.70 7.09
CA SER A 91 12.65 -7.71 6.79
C SER A 91 12.05 -8.93 6.08
N PHE A 92 10.84 -9.34 6.47
CA PHE A 92 10.12 -10.47 5.87
C PHE A 92 9.66 -10.17 4.44
N LEU A 93 9.19 -8.94 4.20
CA LEU A 93 8.71 -8.49 2.89
C LEU A 93 9.84 -7.99 1.96
N ALA A 94 11.09 -8.02 2.42
CA ALA A 94 12.24 -7.48 1.71
C ALA A 94 12.02 -6.03 1.22
N PHE A 95 11.34 -5.22 2.04
CA PHE A 95 11.00 -3.86 1.74
C PHE A 95 11.56 -2.93 2.81
N ASP A 96 12.16 -1.81 2.41
CA ASP A 96 12.56 -0.78 3.36
C ASP A 96 11.33 0.06 3.70
N GLY A 97 10.76 -0.18 4.88
CA GLY A 97 9.58 0.51 5.39
C GLY A 97 9.72 2.03 5.54
N SER A 98 10.87 2.60 5.19
CA SER A 98 11.11 4.03 5.01
C SER A 98 10.46 4.61 3.75
N GLN A 99 10.20 3.77 2.74
CA GLN A 99 9.63 4.20 1.48
C GLN A 99 8.11 4.36 1.60
N SER A 100 7.61 5.52 1.20
CA SER A 100 6.16 5.80 1.14
C SER A 100 5.48 5.15 -0.07
N ILE A 101 6.21 4.42 -0.90
CA ILE A 101 5.78 3.89 -2.21
C ILE A 101 6.10 2.40 -2.26
N SER A 102 5.15 1.59 -2.74
CA SER A 102 5.37 0.15 -2.91
C SER A 102 6.34 -0.13 -4.08
N PRO A 103 7.16 -1.20 -4.01
CA PRO A 103 8.09 -1.55 -5.08
C PRO A 103 7.41 -1.73 -6.44
N CYS A 104 6.19 -2.26 -6.46
CA CYS A 104 5.42 -2.47 -7.69
C CYS A 104 4.97 -1.14 -8.32
N LEU A 105 4.60 -0.15 -7.49
CA LEU A 105 4.26 1.18 -7.98
C LEU A 105 5.50 1.92 -8.48
N GLU A 106 6.63 1.78 -7.77
CA GLU A 106 7.92 2.35 -8.16
C GLU A 106 8.38 1.81 -9.52
N GLU A 107 8.37 0.49 -9.72
CA GLU A 107 8.76 -0.15 -10.97
C GLU A 107 7.86 0.29 -12.15
N THR A 108 6.54 0.34 -11.93
CA THR A 108 5.59 0.80 -12.94
C THR A 108 5.86 2.26 -13.32
N ALA A 109 6.16 3.10 -12.35
CA ALA A 109 6.47 4.50 -12.60
C ALA A 109 7.80 4.68 -13.35
N MET A 110 8.81 3.89 -13.03
CA MET A 110 10.07 3.88 -13.77
C MET A 110 9.86 3.47 -15.23
N GLY A 111 9.10 2.40 -15.48
CA GLY A 111 8.77 1.97 -16.84
C GLY A 111 8.07 3.07 -17.64
N LEU A 112 7.05 3.69 -17.06
CA LEU A 112 6.33 4.81 -17.69
C LEU A 112 7.20 6.04 -17.89
N ALA A 113 8.15 6.33 -16.98
CA ALA A 113 9.05 7.46 -17.10
C ALA A 113 9.99 7.30 -18.30
N VAL A 114 10.48 6.07 -18.54
CA VAL A 114 11.29 5.72 -19.71
C VAL A 114 10.48 5.88 -20.99
N GLU A 115 9.26 5.36 -21.02
CA GLU A 115 8.37 5.46 -22.20
C GLU A 115 7.95 6.91 -22.50
N CYS A 116 7.59 7.68 -21.47
CA CYS A 116 7.09 9.04 -21.64
C CYS A 116 8.20 10.10 -21.82
N SER A 117 9.48 9.72 -21.66
CA SER A 117 10.63 10.64 -21.59
C SER A 117 10.44 11.78 -20.56
N SER A 118 9.56 11.58 -19.57
CA SER A 118 9.21 12.61 -18.59
C SER A 118 8.56 12.00 -17.37
N TYR A 119 9.21 12.18 -16.22
CA TYR A 119 8.70 11.73 -14.92
C TYR A 119 7.36 12.38 -14.57
N ARG A 120 7.17 13.66 -14.87
CA ARG A 120 5.91 14.36 -14.65
C ARG A 120 4.76 13.76 -15.47
N LYS A 121 5.01 13.37 -16.72
CA LYS A 121 4.01 12.70 -17.56
C LYS A 121 3.68 11.32 -17.00
N ALA A 122 4.69 10.54 -16.60
CA ALA A 122 4.48 9.24 -15.97
C ALA A 122 3.65 9.34 -14.68
N ALA A 123 3.97 10.29 -13.79
CA ALA A 123 3.20 10.55 -12.58
C ALA A 123 1.75 10.99 -12.88
N HIS A 124 1.55 11.80 -13.92
CA HIS A 124 0.20 12.20 -14.34
C HIS A 124 -0.60 11.03 -14.89
N THR A 125 0.00 10.21 -15.75
CA THR A 125 -0.62 9.00 -16.30
C THR A 125 -0.97 8.01 -15.19
N LEU A 126 -0.05 7.79 -14.24
CA LEU A 126 -0.32 6.95 -13.06
C LEU A 126 -1.44 7.52 -12.21
N ALA A 127 -1.46 8.83 -11.96
CA ALA A 127 -2.55 9.43 -11.20
C ALA A 127 -3.92 9.27 -11.90
N GLN A 128 -3.96 9.28 -13.22
CA GLN A 128 -5.18 8.99 -13.99
C GLN A 128 -5.59 7.51 -13.92
N MET A 129 -4.62 6.59 -13.93
CA MET A 129 -4.89 5.14 -13.87
C MET A 129 -5.30 4.69 -12.46
N VAL A 130 -4.59 5.18 -11.46
CA VAL A 130 -4.76 4.76 -10.06
C VAL A 130 -5.84 5.59 -9.34
N GLY A 131 -6.12 6.80 -9.81
CA GLY A 131 -7.22 7.63 -9.30
C GLY A 131 -6.86 8.52 -8.10
N TYR A 132 -5.59 8.59 -7.72
CA TYR A 132 -5.07 9.51 -6.70
C TYR A 132 -3.68 10.01 -7.09
N PRO A 133 -3.20 11.16 -6.57
CA PRO A 133 -1.87 11.66 -6.89
C PRO A 133 -0.78 10.72 -6.38
N VAL A 134 -0.05 10.11 -7.32
CA VAL A 134 1.09 9.24 -7.05
C VAL A 134 2.37 10.07 -7.03
N MET A 135 3.22 9.87 -6.01
CA MET A 135 4.56 10.47 -5.89
C MET A 135 4.59 12.01 -5.93
N SER A 136 4.22 12.63 -4.81
CA SER A 136 4.50 14.04 -4.56
C SER A 136 5.96 14.19 -4.10
N HIS A 137 6.83 14.68 -4.99
CA HIS A 137 8.13 15.24 -4.60
C HIS A 137 7.97 16.68 -4.13
#